data_AF-A0A359H239-F1
#
_entry.id   AF-A0A359H239-F1
#
_cell.length_a   1.000
_cell.length_b   1.000
_cell.length_c   1.000
_cell.angle_alpha   90.00
_cell.angle_beta   90.00
_cell.angle_gamma   90.00
#
_symmetry.space_group_name_H-M   'P 1'
#
loop_
_entity.id
_entity.type
_entity.pdbx_description
1 polymer ?
#
loop_
_entity_poly.entity_id
_entity_poly.type
_entity_poly.pdbx_seq_one_letter_code
_entity_poly.pdbx_strand_id
1 'polypeptide(L)'
;MNTTTKIILGATILALAFILTYRAINQEPSDSLSKRDQVLAIMDNSGCILCHNANPKMPFYSNCPLLGGKLKRDMKAALDSFEIYSLYDSIAKGGEIDTSKLAKVIMSMEEGTMPPMSYTIFRLGSAVKTREAEIVLEWATDNKYIYKKLQ
;
A
#
# COMPACT_ATOMS: atom_id res chain seq x y z
N MET A 1 34.10 -5.80 30.43
CA MET A 1 33.24 -4.77 29.81
C MET A 1 32.36 -4.15 30.89
N ASN A 2 32.43 -2.83 31.10
CA ASN A 2 31.64 -2.16 32.13
C ASN A 2 30.17 -2.02 31.71
N THR A 3 29.28 -1.73 32.67
CA THR A 3 27.83 -1.66 32.46
C THR A 3 27.45 -0.65 31.38
N THR A 4 28.16 0.49 31.33
CA THR A 4 27.96 1.53 30.31
C THR A 4 28.23 1.03 28.90
N THR A 5 29.34 0.30 28.67
CA THR A 5 29.65 -0.29 27.36
C THR A 5 28.59 -1.31 26.93
N LYS A 6 28.05 -2.12 27.87
CA LYS A 6 26.96 -3.06 27.58
C LYS A 6 25.68 -2.36 27.13
N ILE A 7 25.31 -1.26 27.81
CA ILE A 7 24.12 -0.46 27.46
C ILE A 7 24.29 0.18 26.08
N ILE A 8 25.45 0.80 25.82
CA ILE A 8 25.73 1.43 24.52
C ILE A 8 25.66 0.40 23.41
N LEU A 9 26.33 -0.75 23.56
CA LEU A 9 26.33 -1.81 22.55
C LEU A 9 24.91 -2.32 22.28
N GLY A 10 24.11 -2.55 23.33
CA GLY A 10 22.72 -2.97 23.20
C GLY A 10 21.85 -1.96 22.47
N ALA A 11 21.97 -0.67 22.81
CA ALA A 11 21.25 0.40 22.14
C ALA A 11 21.64 0.54 20.66
N THR A 12 22.94 0.41 20.34
CA THR A 12 23.43 0.43 18.96
C THR A 12 22.86 -0.72 18.14
N ILE A 13 22.87 -1.95 18.68
CA ILE A 13 22.30 -3.12 17.99
C ILE A 13 20.80 -2.92 17.73
N LEU A 14 20.06 -2.42 18.72
CA LEU A 14 18.62 -2.16 18.58
C LEU A 14 18.33 -1.10 17.50
N ALA A 15 19.09 0.00 17.51
CA ALA A 15 18.96 1.05 16.50
C ALA A 15 19.25 0.54 15.09
N LEU A 16 20.32 -0.26 14.92
CA LEU A 16 20.66 -0.87 13.64
C LEU A 16 19.55 -1.81 13.16
N ALA A 17 19.02 -2.67 14.04
CA ALA A 17 17.92 -3.56 13.71
C ALA A 17 16.68 -2.78 13.24
N PHE A 18 16.33 -1.70 13.95
CA PHE A 18 15.20 -0.84 13.58
C PHE A 18 15.40 -0.14 12.23
N ILE A 19 16.59 0.38 11.95
CA ILE A 19 16.90 1.01 10.65
C ILE A 19 16.80 -0.01 9.52
N LEU A 20 17.34 -1.22 9.73
CA LEU A 20 17.30 -2.28 8.72
C LEU A 20 15.87 -2.75 8.43
N THR A 21 15.05 -2.97 9.46
CA THR A 21 13.65 -3.35 9.26
C THR A 21 12.86 -2.23 8.61
N TYR A 22 13.05 -0.99 9.04
CA TYR A 22 12.41 0.17 8.42
C TYR A 22 12.74 0.28 6.93
N ARG A 23 14.01 0.10 6.55
CA ARG A 23 14.41 0.10 5.14
C ARG A 23 13.82 -1.07 4.36
N ALA A 24 13.83 -2.26 4.93
CA ALA A 24 13.34 -3.46 4.27
C ALA A 24 11.84 -3.38 3.96
N ILE A 25 11.03 -2.82 4.86
CA ILE A 25 9.57 -2.72 4.67
C ILE A 25 9.14 -1.49 3.88
N ASN A 26 10.01 -0.49 3.71
CA ASN A 26 9.70 0.76 2.99
C ASN A 26 10.39 0.88 1.64
N GLN A 27 10.92 -0.21 1.09
CA GLN A 27 11.53 -0.20 -0.24
C GLN A 27 10.47 0.08 -1.32
N GLU A 28 10.80 0.95 -2.28
CA GLU A 28 10.01 1.19 -3.48
C GLU A 28 10.15 0.00 -4.46
N PRO A 29 9.19 -0.20 -5.39
CA PRO A 29 9.38 -1.15 -6.48
C PRO A 29 10.69 -0.86 -7.25
N SER A 30 11.37 -1.91 -7.73
CA SER A 30 12.61 -1.74 -8.49
C SER A 30 12.36 -1.00 -9.81
N ASP A 31 13.18 0.00 -10.12
CA ASP A 31 13.17 0.71 -11.40
C ASP A 31 13.43 -0.20 -12.61
N SER A 32 14.02 -1.38 -12.39
CA SER A 32 14.23 -2.38 -13.43
C SER A 32 12.94 -3.06 -13.90
N LEU A 33 11.85 -2.94 -13.13
CA LEU A 33 10.55 -3.51 -13.48
C LEU A 33 9.83 -2.63 -14.50
N SER A 34 8.97 -3.22 -15.33
CA SER A 34 8.08 -2.43 -16.18
C SER A 34 7.16 -1.55 -15.31
N LYS A 35 6.75 -0.37 -15.79
CA LYS A 35 5.82 0.50 -15.03
C LYS A 35 4.55 -0.25 -14.57
N ARG A 36 4.03 -1.15 -15.41
CA ARG A 36 2.91 -2.02 -15.09
C ARG A 36 3.20 -2.92 -13.89
N ASP A 37 4.37 -3.57 -13.86
CA ASP A 37 4.77 -4.44 -12.76
C ASP A 37 5.07 -3.66 -11.49
N GLN A 38 5.58 -2.42 -11.61
CA GLN A 38 5.71 -1.52 -10.47
C GLN A 38 4.35 -1.15 -9.87
N VAL A 39 3.34 -0.85 -10.71
CA VAL A 39 1.96 -0.59 -10.25
C VAL A 39 1.38 -1.82 -9.52
N LEU A 40 1.55 -3.02 -10.08
CA LEU A 40 1.10 -4.26 -9.43
C LEU A 40 1.80 -4.47 -8.08
N ALA A 41 3.12 -4.25 -8.02
CA ALA A 41 3.89 -4.34 -6.79
C ALA A 41 3.39 -3.34 -5.72
N ILE A 42 3.04 -2.12 -6.09
CA ILE A 42 2.46 -1.12 -5.18
C ILE A 42 1.12 -1.62 -4.64
N MET A 43 0.24 -2.12 -5.52
CA MET A 43 -1.08 -2.63 -5.11
C MET A 43 -0.95 -3.82 -4.14
N ASP A 44 0.02 -4.70 -4.34
CA ASP A 44 0.29 -5.85 -3.49
C ASP A 44 0.92 -5.47 -2.14
N ASN A 45 1.94 -4.59 -2.18
CA ASN A 45 2.66 -4.12 -1.00
C ASN A 45 1.72 -3.33 -0.07
N SER A 46 0.90 -2.45 -0.63
CA SER A 46 -0.12 -1.71 0.12
C SER A 46 -1.34 -2.57 0.46
N GLY A 47 -1.53 -3.69 -0.25
CA GLY A 47 -2.57 -4.66 0.02
C GLY A 47 -3.97 -4.19 -0.35
N CYS A 48 -4.10 -3.46 -1.46
CA CYS A 48 -5.38 -2.93 -1.93
C CYS A 48 -6.47 -4.02 -1.98
N ILE A 49 -6.11 -5.20 -2.47
CA ILE A 49 -7.02 -6.35 -2.67
C ILE A 49 -7.43 -6.99 -1.34
N LEU A 50 -6.70 -6.78 -0.23
CA LEU A 50 -7.08 -7.38 1.04
C LEU A 50 -8.42 -6.84 1.57
N CYS A 51 -8.75 -5.59 1.24
CA CYS A 51 -9.99 -4.92 1.66
C CYS A 51 -10.97 -4.71 0.50
N HIS A 52 -10.47 -4.53 -0.73
CA HIS A 52 -11.29 -4.23 -1.91
C HIS A 52 -11.58 -5.45 -2.80
N ASN A 53 -11.47 -6.68 -2.28
CA ASN A 53 -11.90 -7.88 -2.99
C ASN A 53 -13.33 -8.25 -2.57
N ALA A 54 -14.10 -8.87 -3.46
CA ALA A 54 -15.48 -9.32 -3.21
C ALA A 54 -15.62 -10.22 -1.96
N ASN A 55 -14.57 -10.93 -1.58
CA ASN A 55 -14.53 -11.75 -0.37
C ASN A 55 -13.24 -11.48 0.43
N PRO A 56 -13.16 -10.34 1.15
CA PRO A 56 -11.95 -9.95 1.87
C PRO A 56 -11.79 -10.83 3.10
N LYS A 57 -10.67 -11.55 3.19
CA LYS A 57 -10.35 -12.35 4.38
C LYS A 57 -9.89 -11.44 5.49
N MET A 58 -10.62 -11.48 6.60
CA MET A 58 -10.28 -10.68 7.78
C MET A 58 -8.93 -11.14 8.34
N PRO A 59 -7.96 -10.22 8.49
CA PRO A 59 -6.66 -10.58 9.06
C PRO A 59 -6.81 -10.91 10.55
N PHE A 60 -5.89 -11.71 11.09
CA PHE A 60 -5.94 -12.13 12.50
C PHE A 60 -5.95 -10.93 13.48
N TYR A 61 -5.22 -9.86 13.14
CA TYR A 61 -5.13 -8.63 13.94
C TYR A 61 -6.44 -7.82 13.96
N SER A 62 -7.44 -8.16 13.14
CA SER A 62 -8.79 -7.58 13.24
C SER A 62 -9.50 -7.93 14.55
N ASN A 63 -9.02 -8.94 15.29
CA ASN A 63 -9.54 -9.28 16.61
C ASN A 63 -8.85 -8.53 17.76
N CYS A 64 -7.98 -7.56 17.46
CA CYS A 64 -7.38 -6.70 18.48
C CYS A 64 -8.47 -5.96 19.28
N PRO A 65 -8.49 -6.06 20.63
CA PRO A 65 -9.56 -5.48 21.46
C PRO A 65 -9.74 -3.97 21.30
N LEU A 66 -8.65 -3.22 21.08
CA LEU A 66 -8.68 -1.75 21.03
C LEU A 66 -8.97 -1.22 19.63
N LEU A 67 -8.26 -1.72 18.62
CA LEU A 67 -8.26 -1.13 17.26
C LEU A 67 -8.95 -2.03 16.23
N GLY A 68 -9.19 -3.30 16.54
CA GLY A 68 -9.77 -4.27 15.62
C GLY A 68 -11.16 -3.88 15.13
N GLY A 69 -12.02 -3.37 16.01
CA GLY A 69 -13.38 -2.93 15.63
C GLY A 69 -13.41 -1.83 14.56
N LYS A 70 -12.47 -0.86 14.62
CA LYS A 70 -12.35 0.18 13.59
C LYS A 70 -11.88 -0.42 12.27
N LEU A 71 -10.84 -1.26 12.30
CA LEU A 71 -10.37 -1.96 11.11
C LEU A 71 -11.49 -2.75 10.43
N LYS A 72 -12.29 -3.50 11.20
CA LYS A 72 -13.43 -4.27 10.64
C LYS A 72 -14.45 -3.38 9.93
N ARG A 73 -14.79 -2.23 10.52
CA ARG A 73 -15.71 -1.26 9.91
C ARG A 73 -15.13 -0.65 8.63
N ASP A 74 -13.87 -0.24 8.66
CA ASP A 74 -13.20 0.36 7.51
C ASP A 74 -13.06 -0.66 6.36
N MET A 75 -12.73 -1.92 6.66
CA MET A 75 -12.70 -3.01 5.66
C MET A 75 -14.08 -3.26 5.03
N LYS A 76 -15.15 -3.24 5.83
CA LYS A 76 -16.51 -3.37 5.31
C LYS A 76 -16.87 -2.19 4.40
N ALA A 77 -16.58 -0.97 4.82
CA ALA A 77 -16.87 0.24 4.05
C ALA A 77 -16.06 0.31 2.74
N ALA A 78 -14.82 -0.20 2.74
CA ALA A 78 -13.99 -0.27 1.55
C ALA A 78 -14.64 -1.11 0.43
N LEU A 79 -15.11 -2.32 0.76
CA LEU A 79 -15.82 -3.18 -0.20
C LEU A 79 -17.13 -2.54 -0.69
N ASP A 80 -17.93 -1.98 0.23
CA ASP A 80 -19.19 -1.32 -0.11
C ASP A 80 -18.96 -0.10 -1.05
N SER A 81 -17.76 0.51 -1.01
CA SER A 81 -17.41 1.66 -1.84
C SER A 81 -16.97 1.27 -3.26
N PHE A 82 -16.11 0.27 -3.40
CA PHE A 82 -15.77 -0.36 -4.68
C PHE A 82 -14.93 -1.64 -4.52
N GLU A 83 -15.09 -2.53 -5.51
CA GLU A 83 -14.34 -3.76 -5.70
C GLU A 83 -13.21 -3.52 -6.72
N ILE A 84 -11.95 -3.83 -6.37
CA ILE A 84 -10.74 -3.52 -7.16
C ILE A 84 -10.14 -4.73 -7.89
N TYR A 85 -10.48 -5.97 -7.50
CA TYR A 85 -9.81 -7.17 -7.99
C TYR A 85 -9.91 -7.30 -9.51
N SER A 86 -11.06 -6.98 -10.11
CA SER A 86 -11.16 -7.06 -11.58
C SER A 86 -10.22 -6.08 -12.29
N LEU A 87 -10.01 -4.88 -11.74
CA LEU A 87 -9.06 -3.91 -12.27
C LEU A 87 -7.63 -4.44 -12.12
N TYR A 88 -7.29 -4.96 -10.94
CA TYR A 88 -5.98 -5.57 -10.69
C TYR A 88 -5.70 -6.72 -11.67
N ASP A 89 -6.65 -7.63 -11.86
CA ASP A 89 -6.53 -8.77 -12.76
C ASP A 89 -6.36 -8.33 -14.22
N SER A 90 -7.09 -7.29 -14.66
CA SER A 90 -6.89 -6.67 -15.96
C SER A 90 -5.49 -6.09 -16.13
N ILE A 91 -4.96 -5.34 -15.15
CA ILE A 91 -3.58 -4.81 -15.19
C ILE A 91 -2.57 -5.97 -15.26
N ALA A 92 -2.78 -7.01 -14.46
CA ALA A 92 -1.90 -8.17 -14.38
C ALA A 92 -1.86 -8.99 -15.69
N LYS A 93 -2.97 -9.03 -16.42
CA LYS A 93 -3.09 -9.79 -17.68
C LYS A 93 -2.95 -8.92 -18.95
N GLY A 94 -2.82 -7.61 -18.80
CA GLY A 94 -2.84 -6.68 -19.95
C GLY A 94 -4.21 -6.62 -20.63
N GLY A 95 -5.28 -6.83 -19.87
CA GLY A 95 -6.66 -6.76 -20.33
C GLY A 95 -7.20 -5.33 -20.40
N GLU A 96 -8.49 -5.20 -20.71
CA GLU A 96 -9.18 -3.91 -20.72
C GLU A 96 -9.27 -3.31 -19.32
N ILE A 97 -8.98 -2.01 -19.22
CA ILE A 97 -8.95 -1.28 -17.96
C ILE A 97 -10.29 -0.59 -17.73
N ASP A 98 -10.96 -0.95 -16.63
CA ASP A 98 -12.14 -0.24 -16.13
C ASP A 98 -11.74 1.15 -15.63
N THR A 99 -12.04 2.18 -16.42
CA THR A 99 -11.66 3.57 -16.14
C THR A 99 -12.37 4.14 -14.92
N SER A 100 -13.56 3.67 -14.58
CA SER A 100 -14.30 4.10 -13.39
C SER A 100 -13.61 3.60 -12.11
N LYS A 101 -13.20 2.32 -12.11
CA LYS A 101 -12.42 1.75 -11.01
C LYS A 101 -11.04 2.41 -10.91
N LEU A 102 -10.37 2.61 -12.05
CA LEU A 102 -9.05 3.24 -12.07
C LEU A 102 -9.11 4.69 -11.57
N ALA A 103 -10.15 5.46 -11.90
CA ALA A 103 -10.32 6.83 -11.41
C ALA A 103 -10.37 6.90 -9.87
N LYS A 104 -11.01 5.92 -9.22
CA LYS A 104 -11.02 5.83 -7.74
C LYS A 104 -9.64 5.55 -7.17
N VAL A 105 -8.86 4.68 -7.82
CA VAL A 105 -7.46 4.42 -7.42
C VAL A 105 -6.64 5.71 -7.54
N ILE A 106 -6.72 6.38 -8.68
CA ILE A 106 -6.01 7.63 -8.97
C ILE A 106 -6.35 8.70 -7.94
N MET A 107 -7.64 8.92 -7.65
CA MET A 107 -8.08 9.85 -6.61
C MET A 107 -7.45 9.52 -5.25
N SER A 108 -7.39 8.24 -4.87
CA SER A 108 -6.75 7.86 -3.60
C SER A 108 -5.24 8.07 -3.58
N MET A 109 -4.56 8.00 -4.74
CA MET A 109 -3.14 8.32 -4.87
C MET A 109 -2.91 9.82 -4.75
N GLU A 110 -3.75 10.64 -5.39
CA GLU A 110 -3.68 12.11 -5.34
C GLU A 110 -3.96 12.65 -3.95
N GLU A 111 -4.95 12.09 -3.24
CA GLU A 111 -5.35 12.53 -1.92
C GLU A 111 -4.52 11.89 -0.78
N GLY A 112 -3.74 10.83 -1.08
CA GLY A 112 -2.98 10.09 -0.08
C GLY A 112 -3.86 9.42 0.98
N THR A 113 -5.10 9.05 0.63
CA THR A 113 -6.11 8.54 1.57
C THR A 113 -6.03 7.03 1.80
N MET A 114 -5.27 6.31 0.97
CA MET A 114 -5.15 4.86 1.01
C MET A 114 -3.71 4.35 1.20
N PRO A 115 -3.51 3.30 2.01
CA PRO A 115 -4.49 2.68 2.90
C PRO A 115 -4.81 3.55 4.13
N PRO A 116 -5.97 3.37 4.78
CA PRO A 116 -6.32 4.13 5.98
C PRO A 116 -5.40 3.77 7.15
N MET A 117 -5.24 4.71 8.09
CA MET A 117 -4.39 4.54 9.27
C MET A 117 -4.75 3.32 10.13
N SER A 118 -6.04 2.98 10.20
CA SER A 118 -6.54 1.80 10.93
C SER A 118 -5.97 0.48 10.40
N TYR A 119 -5.48 0.46 9.16
CA TYR A 119 -4.81 -0.67 8.55
C TYR A 119 -3.27 -0.54 8.61
N THR A 120 -2.71 0.64 8.33
CA THR A 120 -1.24 0.83 8.30
C THR A 120 -0.58 0.62 9.67
N ILE A 121 -1.28 0.89 10.78
CA ILE A 121 -0.78 0.61 12.14
C ILE A 121 -0.53 -0.90 12.35
N PHE A 122 -1.34 -1.77 11.75
CA PHE A 122 -1.18 -3.21 11.87
C PHE A 122 -0.29 -3.80 10.78
N ARG A 123 -0.21 -3.17 9.61
CA ARG A 123 0.64 -3.58 8.49
C ARG A 123 1.65 -2.48 8.17
N LEU A 124 2.75 -2.46 8.92
CA LEU A 124 3.84 -1.52 8.69
C LEU A 124 4.39 -1.66 7.26
N GLY A 125 4.72 -0.54 6.63
CA GLY A 125 5.17 -0.49 5.23
C GLY A 125 4.05 -0.53 4.19
N SER A 126 2.78 -0.63 4.58
CA SER A 126 1.67 -0.67 3.61
C SER A 126 1.24 0.71 3.10
N ALA A 127 1.67 1.80 3.75
CA ALA A 127 1.33 3.15 3.32
C ALA A 127 1.90 3.40 1.92
N VAL A 128 1.07 3.85 0.98
CA VAL A 128 1.54 4.27 -0.33
C VAL A 128 2.36 5.56 -0.16
N LYS A 129 3.59 5.55 -0.65
CA LYS A 129 4.49 6.70 -0.59
C LYS A 129 4.21 7.66 -1.75
N THR A 130 4.65 8.90 -1.63
CA THR A 130 4.51 9.91 -2.70
C THR A 130 5.07 9.41 -4.04
N ARG A 131 6.27 8.81 -4.03
CA ARG A 131 6.87 8.27 -5.26
C ARG A 131 6.11 7.08 -5.85
N GLU A 132 5.56 6.22 -5.00
CA GLU A 132 4.71 5.10 -5.45
C GLU A 132 3.41 5.63 -6.07
N ALA A 133 2.79 6.64 -5.45
CA ALA A 133 1.64 7.34 -6.04
C ALA A 133 1.99 7.95 -7.40
N GLU A 134 3.13 8.64 -7.52
CA GLU A 134 3.61 9.17 -8.80
C GLU A 134 3.76 8.09 -9.86
N ILE A 135 4.35 6.93 -9.54
CA ILE A 135 4.49 5.81 -10.47
C ILE A 135 3.13 5.36 -11.02
N VAL A 136 2.11 5.28 -10.17
CA VAL A 136 0.74 4.92 -10.59
C VAL A 136 0.15 5.99 -11.52
N LEU A 137 0.32 7.27 -11.18
CA LEU A 137 -0.17 8.40 -11.99
C LEU A 137 0.55 8.51 -13.33
N GLU A 138 1.86 8.31 -13.35
CA GLU A 138 2.68 8.26 -14.56
C GLU A 138 2.23 7.11 -15.45
N TRP A 139 2.07 5.89 -14.91
CA TRP A 139 1.58 4.74 -15.66
C TRP A 139 0.20 5.02 -16.26
N ALA A 140 -0.72 5.61 -15.50
CA ALA A 140 -2.05 5.95 -16.00
C ALA A 140 -2.01 7.02 -17.11
N THR A 141 -1.09 7.98 -17.01
CA THR A 141 -0.87 9.03 -18.02
C THR A 141 -0.25 8.46 -19.30
N ASP A 142 0.78 7.62 -19.18
CA ASP A 142 1.49 7.01 -20.31
C ASP A 142 0.55 6.14 -21.15
N ASN A 143 -0.42 5.50 -20.50
CA ASN A 143 -1.46 4.70 -21.14
C ASN A 143 -2.73 5.50 -21.50
N LYS A 144 -2.72 6.82 -21.32
CA LYS A 144 -3.83 7.75 -21.66
C LYS A 144 -5.14 7.46 -20.94
N TYR A 145 -5.08 6.84 -19.75
CA TYR A 145 -6.27 6.63 -18.91
C TYR A 145 -6.71 7.90 -18.18
N ILE A 146 -5.77 8.82 -17.93
CA ILE A 146 -6.05 10.17 -17.46
C ILE A 146 -5.33 11.18 -18.33
N TYR A 147 -5.94 12.36 -18.46
CA TYR A 147 -5.31 13.51 -19.07
C TYR A 147 -4.65 14.33 -17.97
N LYS A 148 -3.36 14.61 -18.14
CA LYS A 148 -2.53 15.34 -17.18
C LYS A 148 -3.24 16.64 -16.75
N LYS A 149 -3.60 16.75 -15.47
CA LYS A 149 -3.81 18.07 -14.86
C LYS A 149 -2.40 18.60 -14.58
N LEU A 150 -1.78 19.21 -15.59
CA LEU A 150 -0.52 19.92 -15.45
C LEU A 150 -0.67 20.91 -14.28
N GLN A 151 0.03 20.65 -13.19
CA GLN A 151 0.46 21.69 -12.26
C GLN A 151 1.84 22.18 -12.71
#